data_AF-A0A950QLT7-F1
#
_entry.id   AF-A0A950QLT7-F1
#
_cell.length_a   1.000
_cell.length_b   1.000
_cell.length_c   1.000
_cell.angle_alpha   90.00
_cell.angle_beta   90.00
_cell.angle_gamma   90.00
#
_symmetry.space_group_name_H-M   'P 1'
#
loop_
_entity.id
_entity.type
_entity.pdbx_description
1 polymer ?
#
loop_
_entity_poly.entity_id
_entity_poly.type
_entity_poly.pdbx_seq_one_letter_code
_entity_poly.pdbx_strand_id
1 'polypeptide(L)' 'MSARPPRKILMTADTVGGVWTFAIELSAALAGYGVELTLLSMGRLPDEAQQAEADALP' A
#
# COMPACT_ATOMS: atom_id res chain seq x y z
N MET A 1 21.89 -10.42 -15.64
CA MET A 1 20.72 -9.67 -16.16
C MET A 1 20.21 -8.80 -15.03
N SER A 2 20.43 -7.49 -15.06
CA SER A 2 19.79 -6.62 -14.06
C SER A 2 18.42 -6.24 -14.59
N ALA A 3 17.36 -6.82 -14.04
CA ALA A 3 16.00 -6.46 -14.40
C ALA A 3 15.70 -5.06 -13.85
N ARG A 4 15.06 -4.20 -14.66
CA ARG A 4 14.59 -2.90 -14.18
C ARG A 4 13.55 -3.13 -13.08
N PRO A 5 13.64 -2.44 -11.93
CA PRO A 5 12.66 -2.61 -10.87
C PRO A 5 11.25 -2.22 -11.35
N PRO A 6 10.20 -2.88 -10.84
CA PRO A 6 8.82 -2.57 -11.22
C PRO A 6 8.45 -1.15 -10.79
N ARG A 7 7.78 -0.40 -11.68
CA ARG A 7 7.28 0.94 -11.37
C ARG A 7 5.82 0.98 -10.93
N LYS A 8 5.10 -0.13 -11.10
CA LYS A 8 3.68 -0.26 -10.73
C LYS A 8 3.50 -1.56 -9.96
N ILE A 9 2.89 -1.48 -8.78
CA ILE A 9 2.64 -2.62 -7.92
C ILE A 9 1.16 -2.63 -7.53
N LEU A 10 0.52 -3.78 -7.75
CA LEU A 10 -0.76 -4.11 -7.12
C LEU A 10 -0.46 -4.89 -5.85
N MET A 11 -0.88 -4.37 -4.71
CA MET A 11 -0.74 -5.03 -3.41
C MET A 11 -2.10 -5.36 -2.86
N THR A 12 -2.29 -6.60 -2.40
CA THR A 12 -3.49 -7.00 -1.66
C THR A 12 -3.18 -7.02 -0.18
N ALA A 13 -4.02 -6.42 0.65
CA ALA A 13 -3.88 -6.42 2.10
C ALA A 13 -5.22 -6.71 2.79
N ASP A 14 -5.16 -7.30 3.99
CA ASP A 14 -6.30 -7.32 4.91
C ASP A 14 -6.31 -5.99 5.71
N THR A 15 -7.51 -5.54 6.09
CA THR A 15 -7.71 -4.36 6.94
C THR A 15 -7.67 -4.72 8.44
N VAL A 16 -7.48 -5.99 8.78
CA VAL A 16 -7.50 -6.48 10.16
C VAL A 16 -6.08 -6.63 10.74
N GLY A 17 -5.91 -6.16 11.98
CA GLY A 17 -4.66 -6.28 12.72
C GLY A 17 -3.52 -5.46 12.12
N GLY A 18 -2.28 -5.90 12.34
CA GLY A 18 -1.07 -5.17 11.89
C GLY A 18 -0.79 -5.25 10.38
N VAL A 19 -1.60 -6.00 9.60
CA VAL A 19 -1.41 -6.14 8.15
C VAL A 19 -1.63 -4.79 7.45
N TRP A 20 -2.66 -4.06 7.84
CA TRP A 20 -2.97 -2.74 7.29
C TRP A 20 -1.82 -1.75 7.55
N THR A 21 -1.36 -1.67 8.79
CA THR A 21 -0.24 -0.79 9.18
C THR A 21 1.00 -1.08 8.35
N PHE A 22 1.35 -2.37 8.20
CA PHE A 22 2.49 -2.77 7.38
C PHE A 22 2.30 -2.39 5.90
N ALA A 23 1.09 -2.56 5.36
CA ALA A 23 0.77 -2.19 3.98
C ALA A 23 0.94 -0.68 3.74
N ILE A 24 0.50 0.17 4.67
CA ILE A 24 0.66 1.62 4.59
C ILE A 24 2.13 2.02 4.70
N GLU A 25 2.86 1.50 5.68
CA GLU A 25 4.29 1.80 5.86
C GLU A 25 5.12 1.37 4.64
N LEU A 26 4.85 0.19 4.09
CA LEU A 26 5.50 -0.29 2.88
C LEU A 26 5.17 0.60 1.68
N SER A 27 3.92 1.06 1.57
CA SER A 27 3.50 1.96 0.49
C SER A 27 4.24 3.29 0.55
N ALA A 28 4.35 3.89 1.75
CA ALA A 28 5.11 5.12 1.97
C ALA A 28 6.60 4.95 1.59
N ALA A 29 7.21 3.83 2.00
CA ALA A 29 8.61 3.54 1.69
C ALA A 29 8.84 3.39 0.17
N LEU A 30 7.93 2.73 -0.54
CA LEU A 30 8.03 2.49 -1.98
C LEU A 30 7.75 3.74 -2.83
N ALA A 31 6.88 4.64 -2.36
CA ALA A 31 6.61 5.91 -3.02
C ALA A 31 7.89 6.74 -3.20
N GLY A 32 8.81 6.72 -2.22
CA GLY A 32 10.13 7.37 -2.31
C GLY A 32 11.03 6.86 -3.44
N TYR A 33 10.74 5.68 -4.01
CA TYR A 33 11.44 5.12 -5.17
C TYR A 33 10.71 5.38 -6.50
N GLY A 34 9.65 6.19 -6.49
CA GLY A 34 8.83 6.47 -7.67
C GLY A 34 7.98 5.28 -8.12
N VAL A 35 7.64 4.39 -7.18
CA VAL A 35 6.73 3.27 -7.42
C VAL A 35 5.29 3.73 -7.24
N GLU A 36 4.48 3.54 -8.26
CA GLU A 36 3.03 3.73 -8.20
C GLU A 36 2.39 2.47 -7.60
N LEU A 37 1.62 2.64 -6.53
CA LEU A 37 1.06 1.53 -5.77
C LEU A 37 -0.46 1.57 -5.77
N THR A 38 -1.09 0.44 -6.07
CA THR A 38 -2.53 0.24 -5.92
C THR A 38 -2.73 -0.75 -4.79
N LEU A 39 -3.37 -0.31 -3.70
CA LEU A 39 -3.69 -1.15 -2.56
C LEU A 39 -5.14 -1.65 -2.68
N LEU A 40 -5.32 -2.97 -2.67
CA LEU A 40 -6.62 -3.64 -2.66
C LEU A 40 -6.85 -4.27 -1.29
N SER A 41 -7.89 -3.83 -0.60
CA SER A 41 -8.37 -4.53 0.61
C SER A 41 -9.09 -5.82 0.22
N MET A 42 -8.72 -6.93 0.84
CA MET A 42 -9.44 -8.20 0.74
C MET A 42 -10.26 -8.43 2.00
N GLY A 43 -11.54 -8.80 1.87
CA GLY A 43 -12.43 -9.01 3.01
C GLY A 43 -13.17 -7.74 3.44
N ARG A 44 -12.92 -7.26 4.68
CA ARG A 44 -13.56 -6.04 5.19
C ARG A 44 -13.00 -4.82 4.46
N LEU A 45 -13.88 -3.92 4.05
CA LEU A 45 -13.49 -2.63 3.51
C LEU A 45 -12.72 -1.81 4.56
N PRO A 46 -11.77 -0.96 4.16
CA PRO A 46 -11.13 -0.03 5.07
C PRO A 46 -12.17 0.90 5.68
N ASP A 47 -12.03 1.18 6.97
CA ASP A 47 -12.83 2.21 7.63
C ASP A 47 -12.31 3.61 7.27
N GLU A 48 -13.00 4.65 7.75
CA GLU A 48 -12.67 6.04 7.44
C GLU A 48 -11.25 6.44 7.88
N ALA A 49 -10.77 5.91 9.01
CA ALA A 49 -9.43 6.21 9.51
C ALA A 49 -8.37 5.56 8.61
N GLN A 50 -8.57 4.29 8.25
CA GLN A 50 -7.72 3.58 7.30
C GLN A 50 -7.70 4.29 5.94
N GLN A 51 -8.85 4.74 5.46
CA GLN A 51 -8.92 5.47 4.19
C GLN A 51 -8.13 6.79 4.25
N ALA A 52 -8.26 7.54 5.34
CA ALA A 52 -7.48 8.76 5.56
C ALA A 52 -5.96 8.51 5.63
N GLU A 53 -5.53 7.38 6.22
CA GLU A 53 -4.11 6.97 6.22
C GLU A 53 -3.59 6.72 4.81
N ALA A 54 -4.39 6.05 3.95
CA ALA A 54 -4.03 5.82 2.56
C ALA A 54 -3.98 7.12 1.75
N ASP A 55 -4.94 8.02 1.96
CA ASP A 55 -5.01 9.33 1.28
C ASP A 55 -3.87 10.28 1.70
N ALA A 56 -3.28 10.06 2.88
CA ALA A 56 -2.13 10.83 3.38
C ALA A 56 -0.78 10.37 2.80
N LEU A 57 -0.74 9.29 2.00
CA LEU A 57 0.48 8.82 1.35
C LEU A 57 0.94 9.79 0.25
N PRO A 58 2.26 9.95 0.06
CA PRO A 58 2.84 10.87 -0.93
C PRO A 58 2.73 10.40 -2.39
#